data_AF-A0A7C3GTK3-F1
#
_entry.id   AF-A0A7C3GTK3-F1
#
_cell.length_a   1.000
_cell.length_b   1.000
_cell.length_c   1.000
_cell.angle_alpha   90.00
_cell.angle_beta   90.00
_cell.angle_gamma   90.00
#
_symmetry.space_group_name_H-M   'P 1'
#
loop_
_entity.id
_entity.type
_entity.pdbx_description
1 polymer ?
#
loop_
_entity_poly.entity_id
_entity_poly.type
_entity_poly.pdbx_seq_one_letter_code
_entity_poly.pdbx_strand_id
1 'polypeptide(L)' 'MARHKKIERKREIERRRRRRAKLAKLRAKGLFPRPEGYDPRVYPYVAYAVAKGIMSLEEALARLEKARLPEGQA' A
#
# COMPACT_ATOMS: atom_id res chain seq x y z
N MET A 1 -0.22 -19.72 -22.42
CA MET A 1 0.72 -19.50 -21.29
C MET A 1 1.15 -20.83 -20.70
N ALA A 2 2.46 -21.15 -20.72
CA ALA A 2 3.03 -22.36 -20.13
C ALA A 2 2.62 -22.55 -18.66
N ARG A 3 2.48 -23.81 -18.19
CA ARG A 3 2.06 -24.15 -16.82
C ARG A 3 2.88 -23.41 -15.75
N HIS A 4 4.18 -23.23 -15.97
CA HIS A 4 5.09 -22.46 -15.11
C HIS A 4 4.62 -21.02 -14.87
N LYS A 5 4.35 -20.27 -15.95
CA LYS A 5 3.88 -18.87 -15.86
C LYS A 5 2.52 -18.75 -15.15
N LYS A 6 1.65 -19.76 -15.27
CA LYS A 6 0.37 -19.79 -14.54
C LYS A 6 0.57 -19.96 -13.03
N ILE A 7 1.50 -20.82 -12.61
CA ILE A 7 1.82 -21.05 -11.19
C ILE A 7 2.45 -19.80 -10.57
N GLU A 8 3.42 -19.17 -11.25
CA GLU A 8 4.02 -17.93 -10.76
C GLU A 8 3.01 -16.80 -10.64
N ARG A 9 2.14 -16.63 -11.63
CA ARG A 9 1.05 -15.63 -11.58
C ARG A 9 0.12 -15.86 -10.39
N LYS A 10 -0.24 -17.12 -10.08
CA LYS A 10 -1.06 -17.44 -8.88
C LYS A 10 -0.34 -17.06 -7.59
N ARG A 11 0.94 -17.43 -7.45
CA ARG A 11 1.77 -17.05 -6.28
C ARG A 11 1.89 -15.55 -6.12
N GLU A 12 2.04 -14.82 -7.22
CA GLU A 12 2.11 -13.36 -7.19
C GLU A 12 0.77 -12.73 -6.77
N ILE A 13 -0.35 -13.22 -7.29
CA ILE A 13 -1.69 -12.78 -6.89
C ILE A 13 -1.90 -13.02 -5.39
N GLU A 14 -1.49 -14.17 -4.87
CA GLU A 14 -1.60 -14.47 -3.45
C GLU A 14 -0.73 -13.54 -2.59
N ARG A 15 0.51 -13.27 -3.03
CA ARG A 15 1.38 -12.26 -2.39
C ARG A 15 0.75 -10.86 -2.42
N ARG A 16 0.06 -10.49 -3.48
CA ARG A 16 -0.70 -9.22 -3.58
C ARG A 16 -1.89 -9.22 -2.61
N ARG A 17 -2.64 -10.33 -2.51
CA ARG A 17 -3.77 -10.49 -1.57
C ARG A 17 -3.32 -10.35 -0.11
N ARG A 18 -2.26 -11.04 0.30
CA ARG A 18 -1.73 -10.95 1.68
C ARG A 18 -1.30 -9.51 2.04
N ARG A 19 -0.65 -8.81 1.10
CA ARG A 19 -0.29 -7.39 1.27
C ARG A 19 -1.52 -6.49 1.44
N ARG A 20 -2.54 -6.65 0.58
CA ARG A 20 -3.79 -5.90 0.69
C ARG A 20 -4.50 -6.16 2.03
N ALA A 21 -4.53 -7.41 2.49
CA ALA A 21 -5.11 -7.76 3.78
C ALA A 21 -4.38 -7.13 4.97
N LYS A 22 -3.03 -7.11 4.95
CA LYS A 22 -2.22 -6.44 5.99
C LYS A 22 -2.53 -4.94 6.06
N LEU A 23 -2.58 -4.28 4.91
CA LEU A 23 -2.95 -2.86 4.82
C LEU A 23 -4.39 -2.61 5.28
N ALA A 24 -5.34 -3.46 4.88
CA ALA A 24 -6.72 -3.34 5.33
C ALA A 24 -6.84 -3.43 6.86
N LYS A 25 -6.09 -4.35 7.49
CA LYS A 25 -6.02 -4.43 8.96
C LYS A 25 -5.43 -3.16 9.58
N LEU A 26 -4.36 -2.60 9.01
CA LEU A 26 -3.76 -1.36 9.51
C LEU A 26 -4.72 -0.17 9.37
N ARG A 27 -5.45 -0.08 8.26
CA ARG A 27 -6.50 0.95 8.05
C ARG A 27 -7.66 0.78 9.03
N ALA A 28 -8.13 -0.44 9.24
CA ALA A 28 -9.21 -0.73 10.19
C ALA A 28 -8.82 -0.37 11.63
N LYS A 29 -7.53 -0.45 11.96
CA LYS A 29 -6.96 0.00 13.25
C LYS A 29 -6.71 1.51 13.33
N GLY A 30 -6.95 2.27 12.26
CA GLY A 30 -6.63 3.71 12.20
C GLY A 30 -5.14 4.04 12.09
N LEU A 31 -4.27 3.03 11.99
CA LEU A 31 -2.80 3.20 11.95
C LEU A 31 -2.27 3.59 10.57
N PHE A 32 -3.06 3.41 9.52
CA PHE A 32 -2.66 3.75 8.16
C PHE A 32 -3.80 4.52 7.48
N PRO A 33 -3.52 5.70 6.89
CA PRO A 33 -4.57 6.54 6.34
C PRO A 33 -5.15 5.94 5.05
N ARG A 34 -6.35 6.39 4.67
CA ARG A 34 -6.98 6.05 3.39
C ARG A 34 -6.28 6.79 2.24
N PRO A 35 -6.36 6.27 0.99
CA PRO A 35 -5.78 6.95 -0.17
C PRO A 35 -6.44 8.29 -0.51
N GLU A 36 -7.68 8.50 -0.04
CA GLU A 36 -8.42 9.75 -0.17
C GLU A 36 -7.59 10.90 0.45
N GLY A 37 -7.18 11.88 -0.36
CA GLY A 37 -6.41 13.07 0.09
C GLY A 37 -4.88 12.97 0.03
N TYR A 38 -4.32 11.90 -0.56
CA TYR A 38 -2.87 11.76 -0.77
C TYR A 38 -2.53 11.57 -2.25
N ASP A 39 -1.32 11.97 -2.64
CA ASP A 39 -0.85 11.81 -4.01
C ASP A 39 -0.97 10.32 -4.47
N PRO A 40 -1.74 10.05 -5.55
CA PRO A 40 -1.97 8.70 -6.06
C PRO A 40 -0.71 8.02 -6.59
N ARG A 41 0.40 8.75 -6.81
CA ARG A 41 1.71 8.20 -7.18
C ARG A 41 2.50 7.76 -5.95
N VAL A 42 2.39 8.49 -4.85
CA VAL A 42 3.17 8.25 -3.63
C VAL A 42 2.50 7.23 -2.71
N TYR A 43 1.19 7.34 -2.54
CA TYR A 43 0.43 6.48 -1.63
C TYR A 43 0.59 4.98 -1.92
N PRO A 44 0.54 4.48 -3.19
CA PRO A 44 0.70 3.06 -3.48
C PRO A 44 2.09 2.53 -3.12
N TYR A 45 3.14 3.33 -3.30
CA TYR A 45 4.51 2.96 -2.95
C TYR A 45 4.67 2.85 -1.43
N VAL A 46 4.19 3.85 -0.68
CA VAL A 46 4.27 3.84 0.79
C VAL A 46 3.50 2.64 1.35
N ALA A 47 2.28 2.41 0.87
CA ALA A 47 1.48 1.27 1.27
C ALA A 47 2.18 -0.07 0.94
N TYR A 48 2.83 -0.16 -0.22
CA TYR A 48 3.63 -1.33 -0.59
C TYR A 48 4.80 -1.55 0.38
N ALA A 49 5.58 -0.51 0.66
CA ALA A 49 6.79 -0.59 1.49
C ALA A 49 6.46 -1.00 2.93
N VAL A 50 5.40 -0.41 3.52
CA VAL A 50 4.88 -0.79 4.84
C VAL A 50 4.37 -2.23 4.85
N ALA A 51 3.61 -2.64 3.83
CA ALA A 51 3.10 -4.01 3.77
C ALA A 51 4.25 -5.04 3.71
N LYS A 52 5.34 -4.68 3.03
CA LYS A 52 6.56 -5.49 2.91
C LYS A 52 7.51 -5.37 4.10
N GLY A 53 7.30 -4.43 5.02
CA GLY A 53 8.22 -4.17 6.13
C GLY A 53 9.55 -3.55 5.69
N ILE A 54 9.59 -2.95 4.49
CA ILE A 54 10.75 -2.21 3.98
C ILE A 54 10.82 -0.83 4.65
N MET A 55 9.67 -0.29 5.04
CA MET A 55 9.52 1.03 5.65
C MET A 55 8.75 0.90 6.96
N SER A 56 9.18 1.64 7.99
CA SER A 56 8.48 1.67 9.27
C SER A 56 7.15 2.41 9.15
N LEU A 57 6.27 2.26 10.16
CA LEU A 57 5.00 2.98 10.17
C LEU A 57 5.22 4.49 10.31
N GLU A 58 6.18 4.91 11.12
CA GLU A 58 6.52 6.32 11.35
C GLU A 58 7.05 7.00 10.07
N GLU A 59 7.99 6.35 9.38
CA GLU A 59 8.53 6.84 8.10
C GLU A 59 7.42 7.00 7.05
N ALA A 60 6.50 6.03 7.02
CA ALA A 60 5.37 6.06 6.11
C ALA A 60 4.43 7.24 6.38
N LEU A 61 4.13 7.51 7.66
CA LEU A 61 3.30 8.65 8.05
C LEU A 61 3.96 9.98 7.69
N ALA A 62 5.24 10.15 8.02
CA ALA A 62 5.99 11.37 7.67
C ALA A 62 6.05 11.62 6.16
N ARG A 63 6.16 10.55 5.36
CA ARG A 63 6.18 10.65 3.89
C ARG A 63 4.80 10.95 3.31
N LEU A 64 3.74 10.39 3.91
CA LEU A 64 2.37 10.67 3.51
C LEU A 64 1.95 12.10 3.87
N GLU A 65 2.37 12.61 5.02
CA GLU A 65 2.14 13.99 5.42
C GLU A 65 2.68 14.99 4.38
N LYS A 66 3.90 14.77 3.89
CA LYS A 66 4.50 15.57 2.81
C LYS A 66 3.78 15.43 1.47
N ALA A 67 3.12 14.31 1.24
CA ALA A 67 2.39 13.99 0.02
C ALA A 67 0.88 14.22 0.14
N ARG A 68 0.44 14.90 1.21
CA ARG A 68 -0.96 15.27 1.42
C ARG A 68 -1.34 16.32 0.38
N LEU A 69 -2.44 16.07 -0.33
CA LEU A 69 -2.97 17.01 -1.31
C LEU A 69 -3.70 18.15 -0.57
N PRO A 70 -3.59 19.40 -1.03
CA PRO A 70 -4.38 20.49 -0.49
C PRO A 70 -5.88 20.22 -0.74
N GLU A 71 -6.72 20.58 0.24
CA GLU A 71 -8.17 20.46 0.15
C GLU A 71 -8.69 21.23 -1.07
N GLY A 72 -9.22 20.51 -2.08
CA GLY A 72 -9.68 21.10 -3.34
C GLY A 72 -9.11 20.45 -4.61
N GLN A 73 -8.15 19.53 -4.50
CA GLN A 73 -7.70 18.68 -5.61
C GLN A 73 -8.09 17.21 -5.33
N ALA A 74 -9.37 16.88 -5.56
CA ALA A 74 -9.89 15.51 -5.53
C ALA A 74 -10.83 15.28 -6.70
#